data_AF-A0A369LQS9-F1
#
_entry.id   AF-A0A369LQS9-F1
#
_cell.length_a   1.000
_cell.length_b   1.000
_cell.length_c   1.000
_cell.angle_alpha   90.00
_cell.angle_beta   90.00
_cell.angle_gamma   90.00
#
_symmetry.space_group_name_H-M   'P 1'
#
loop_
_entity.id
_entity.type
_entity.pdbx_description
1 polymer ?
#
loop_
_entity_poly.entity_id
_entity_poly.type
_entity_poly.pdbx_seq_one_letter_code
_entity_poly.pdbx_strand_id
1 'polypeptide(L)'
;MADEEQREHEEGRGARLAGTAVVAVGVVALIFVAAAAAFLLLGELLQGAWLLAGGALVVLVGAVWLANRLVRVAANQNKDPMG
;
A
#
# COMPACT_ATOMS: atom_id res chain seq x y z
N MET A 1 -21.00 -33.45 -2.32
CA MET A 1 -19.78 -33.73 -1.55
C MET A 1 -18.52 -33.40 -2.35
N ALA A 2 -18.12 -34.13 -3.40
CA ALA A 2 -16.90 -33.78 -4.17
C ALA A 2 -16.99 -32.43 -4.93
N ASP A 3 -18.18 -32.09 -5.45
CA ASP A 3 -18.40 -30.81 -6.16
C ASP A 3 -18.47 -29.58 -5.23
N GLU A 4 -18.76 -29.79 -3.94
CA GLU A 4 -18.81 -28.72 -2.93
C GLU A 4 -17.40 -28.35 -2.44
N GLU A 5 -16.54 -29.35 -2.24
CA GLU A 5 -15.13 -29.13 -1.88
C GLU A 5 -14.33 -28.46 -3.02
N GLN A 6 -14.63 -28.79 -4.29
CA GLN A 6 -14.01 -28.11 -5.43
C GLN A 6 -14.44 -26.64 -5.53
N ARG A 7 -15.72 -26.32 -5.28
CA ARG A 7 -16.21 -24.94 -5.27
C ARG A 7 -15.60 -24.12 -4.13
N GLU A 8 -15.50 -24.66 -2.92
CA GLU A 8 -14.82 -23.98 -1.81
C GLU A 8 -13.33 -23.72 -2.11
N HIS A 9 -12.64 -24.65 -2.78
CA HIS A 9 -11.25 -24.46 -3.17
C HIS A 9 -11.06 -23.42 -4.29
N GLU A 10 -11.97 -23.34 -5.25
CA GLU A 10 -11.95 -22.31 -6.30
C GLU A 10 -12.32 -20.93 -5.76
N GLU A 11 -13.32 -20.84 -4.90
CA GLU A 11 -13.71 -19.60 -4.20
C GLU A 11 -12.59 -19.10 -3.28
N GLY A 12 -11.95 -20.00 -2.53
CA GLY A 12 -10.78 -19.68 -1.70
C GLY A 12 -9.55 -19.22 -2.51
N ARG A 13 -9.39 -19.70 -3.75
CA ARG A 13 -8.33 -19.27 -4.68
C ARG A 13 -8.65 -17.92 -5.31
N GLY A 14 -9.90 -17.69 -5.70
CA GLY A 14 -10.41 -16.42 -6.21
C GLY A 14 -10.33 -15.30 -5.17
N ALA A 15 -10.68 -15.58 -3.91
CA ALA A 15 -10.57 -14.63 -2.81
C ALA A 15 -9.12 -14.22 -2.52
N ARG A 16 -8.17 -15.17 -2.58
CA ARG A 16 -6.73 -14.89 -2.45
C ARG A 16 -6.22 -14.04 -3.62
N LEU A 17 -6.60 -14.36 -4.85
CA LEU A 17 -6.25 -13.59 -6.05
C LEU A 17 -6.78 -12.16 -5.98
N ALA A 18 -8.04 -11.98 -5.60
CA ALA A 18 -8.64 -10.66 -5.40
C ALA A 18 -7.91 -9.88 -4.30
N GLY A 19 -7.60 -10.52 -3.18
CA GLY A 19 -6.81 -9.93 -2.09
C GLY A 19 -5.43 -9.47 -2.55
N THR A 20 -4.68 -10.30 -3.27
CA THR A 20 -3.36 -9.94 -3.80
C THR A 20 -3.44 -8.82 -4.83
N ALA A 21 -4.45 -8.83 -5.71
CA ALA A 21 -4.66 -7.77 -6.68
C ALA A 21 -4.95 -6.43 -6.02
N VAL A 22 -5.82 -6.41 -5.00
CA VAL A 22 -6.13 -5.19 -4.22
C VAL A 22 -4.87 -4.64 -3.54
N VAL A 23 -4.06 -5.51 -2.94
CA VAL A 23 -2.80 -5.10 -2.31
C VAL A 23 -1.83 -4.53 -3.33
N ALA A 24 -1.65 -5.21 -4.47
CA ALA A 24 -0.77 -4.74 -5.54
C ALA A 24 -1.19 -3.36 -6.06
N VAL A 25 -2.48 -3.19 -6.37
CA VAL A 25 -3.04 -1.90 -6.80
C VAL A 25 -2.86 -0.84 -5.72
N GLY A 26 -3.10 -1.18 -4.45
CA GLY A 26 -2.88 -0.29 -3.31
C GLY A 26 -1.42 0.18 -3.19
N VAL A 27 -0.46 -0.72 -3.37
CA VAL A 27 0.98 -0.38 -3.35
C VAL A 27 1.35 0.53 -4.53
N VAL A 28 0.86 0.24 -5.73
CA VAL A 28 1.10 1.09 -6.91
C VAL A 28 0.53 2.49 -6.70
N ALA A 29 -0.71 2.58 -6.21
CA ALA A 29 -1.35 3.85 -5.89
C ALA A 29 -0.56 4.62 -4.81
N LEU A 30 -0.07 3.93 -3.78
CA LEU A 30 0.74 4.54 -2.72
C LEU A 30 2.05 5.13 -3.26
N ILE A 31 2.74 4.40 -4.14
CA ILE A 31 3.95 4.88 -4.81
C ILE A 31 3.64 6.12 -5.65
N PHE A 32 2.55 6.09 -6.40
CA PHE A 32 2.12 7.22 -7.23
C PHE A 32 1.82 8.46 -6.37
N VAL A 33 1.10 8.30 -5.27
CA VAL A 33 0.82 9.39 -4.32
C VAL A 33 2.12 9.96 -3.73
N ALA A 34 3.06 9.10 -3.33
CA ALA A 34 4.34 9.54 -2.81
C ALA A 34 5.16 10.33 -3.85
N ALA A 35 5.21 9.85 -5.09
CA ALA A 35 5.90 10.53 -6.19
C ALA A 35 5.25 11.88 -6.52
N ALA A 36 3.92 11.94 -6.61
CA ALA A 36 3.18 13.17 -6.84
C ALA A 36 3.39 14.18 -5.71
N ALA A 37 3.32 13.74 -4.45
CA ALA A 37 3.57 14.59 -3.30
C ALA A 37 5.01 15.15 -3.28
N ALA A 38 6.00 14.33 -3.64
CA ALA A 38 7.39 14.79 -3.75
C ALA A 38 7.58 15.82 -4.87
N PHE A 39 6.94 15.60 -6.03
CA PHE A 39 6.98 16.54 -7.14
C PHE A 39 6.31 17.87 -6.80
N LEU A 40 5.13 17.83 -6.17
CA LEU A 40 4.45 19.02 -5.68
C LEU A 40 5.29 19.73 -4.63
N LEU A 41 5.84 19.02 -3.65
CA LEU A 41 6.72 19.59 -2.64
C LEU A 41 7.88 20.38 -3.26
N LEU A 42 8.56 19.81 -4.26
CA LEU A 42 9.61 20.49 -5.01
C LEU A 42 9.08 21.74 -5.73
N GLY A 43 7.94 21.63 -6.42
CA GLY A 43 7.31 22.76 -7.12
C GLY A 43 6.94 23.91 -6.18
N GLU A 44 6.29 23.61 -5.07
CA GLU A 44 5.86 24.59 -4.07
C GLU A 44 7.05 25.24 -3.36
N LEU A 45 8.12 24.49 -3.09
CA LEU A 45 9.37 25.03 -2.55
C LEU A 45 10.02 26.03 -3.52
N LEU A 46 10.04 25.73 -4.82
CA LEU A 46 10.57 26.63 -5.84
C LEU A 46 9.72 27.90 -5.99
N GLN A 47 8.41 27.79 -5.77
CA GLN A 47 7.48 28.91 -5.79
C GLN A 47 7.44 29.71 -4.47
N GLY A 48 8.11 29.23 -3.42
CA GLY A 48 8.09 29.86 -2.09
C GLY A 48 6.77 29.70 -1.33
N ALA A 49 5.91 28.78 -1.76
CA ALA A 49 4.59 28.54 -1.18
C ALA A 49 4.68 27.59 0.02
N TRP A 50 5.15 28.11 1.16
CA TRP A 50 5.46 27.33 2.36
C TRP A 50 4.29 26.52 2.93
N LEU A 51 3.05 27.03 2.86
CA LEU A 51 1.87 26.31 3.35
C LEU A 51 1.56 25.08 2.50
N LEU A 52 1.64 25.23 1.17
CA LEU A 52 1.40 24.13 0.23
C LEU A 52 2.54 23.11 0.27
N ALA A 53 3.78 23.58 0.33
CA ALA A 53 4.94 22.74 0.57
C ALA A 53 4.80 21.94 1.88
N GLY A 54 4.37 22.60 2.97
CA GLY A 54 4.08 21.93 4.24
C GLY A 54 3.00 20.84 4.10
N GLY A 55 1.91 21.13 3.39
CA GLY A 55 0.86 20.14 3.10
C GLY A 55 1.37 18.95 2.29
N ALA A 56 2.12 19.20 1.22
CA ALA A 56 2.73 18.15 0.39
C ALA A 56 3.71 17.30 1.20
N LEU A 57 4.49 17.91 2.09
CA LEU A 57 5.38 17.20 3.00
C LEU A 57 4.63 16.28 3.96
N VAL A 58 3.52 16.74 4.55
CA VAL A 58 2.69 15.91 5.44
C VAL A 58 2.13 14.70 4.70
N VAL A 59 1.63 14.89 3.48
CA VAL A 59 1.13 13.80 2.62
C VAL A 59 2.26 12.81 2.32
N LEU A 60 3.45 13.29 1.96
CA LEU A 60 4.60 12.45 1.67
C LEU A 60 5.03 11.63 2.89
N VAL A 61 5.13 12.26 4.07
CA VAL A 61 5.43 11.58 5.33
C VAL A 61 4.37 10.54 5.66
N GLY A 62 3.09 10.86 5.48
CA GLY A 62 1.98 9.92 5.66
C GLY A 62 2.07 8.71 4.75
N ALA A 63 2.41 8.91 3.47
CA ALA A 63 2.60 7.83 2.50
C ALA A 63 3.76 6.91 2.90
N VAL A 64 4.90 7.49 3.31
CA VAL A 64 6.07 6.74 3.78
C VAL A 64 5.76 5.95 5.06
N TRP A 65 5.06 6.59 6.00
CA TRP A 65 4.62 5.93 7.23
C TRP A 65 3.72 4.73 6.94
N LEU A 66 2.75 4.89 6.04
CA LEU A 66 1.85 3.81 5.63
C LEU A 66 2.61 2.68 4.94
N ALA A 67 3.54 2.99 4.03
CA ALA A 67 4.38 2.00 3.39
C ALA A 67 5.19 1.20 4.43
N ASN A 68 5.82 1.87 5.39
CA ASN A 68 6.57 1.23 6.46
C ASN A 68 5.67 0.35 7.35
N ARG A 69 4.43 0.79 7.61
CA ARG A 69 3.44 0.00 8.36
C ARG A 69 3.09 -1.28 7.61
N LEU A 70 2.84 -1.21 6.30
CA LEU A 70 2.54 -2.37 5.47
C LEU A 70 3.71 -3.37 5.44
N VAL A 71 4.95 -2.88 5.26
CA VAL A 71 6.16 -3.72 5.31
C VAL A 71 6.30 -4.40 6.67
N ARG A 72 6.07 -3.67 7.77
CA ARG A 72 6.15 -4.26 9.11
C ARG A 72 5.10 -5.36 9.32
N VAL A 73 3.88 -5.15 8.82
CA VAL A 73 2.82 -6.17 8.87
C VAL A 73 3.24 -7.40 8.05
N ALA A 74 3.72 -7.21 6.82
CA ALA A 74 4.21 -8.30 5.99
C ALA A 74 5.38 -9.06 6.63
N ALA A 75 6.33 -8.34 7.23
CA ALA A 75 7.47 -8.94 7.94
C ALA A 75 7.03 -9.71 9.20
N ASN A 76 5.96 -9.28 9.87
CA ASN A 76 5.41 -9.98 11.03
C ASN A 76 4.68 -11.26 10.64
N GLN A 77 4.04 -11.31 9.46
CA GLN A 77 3.43 -12.53 8.92
C GLN A 77 4.47 -13.59 8.53
N ASN A 78 5.73 -13.20 8.31
CA ASN A 78 6.83 -14.12 8.00
C ASN A 78 7.55 -14.67 9.25
N LYS A 79 7.19 -14.21 10.45
CA LYS A 79 7.75 -14.69 11.72
C LYS A 79 6.80 -15.69 12.38
N ASP A 80 6.47 -16.77 11.70
CA ASP A 80 5.90 -17.97 12.32
C ASP A 80 7.06 -18.90 12.72
N PRO A 81 7.44 -19.01 14.00
CA PRO A 81 8.56 -19.84 14.43
C PRO A 81 8.11 -21.22 14.94
N MET A 82 7.28 -21.95 14.19
CA MET A 82 6.59 -23.21 14.58
C MET A 82 5.24 -23.00 15.26
N GLY A 83 4.19 -23.48 14.57
CA GLY A 83 3.44 -24.60 15.13
C GLY A 83 4.16 -25.89 14.79
#